data_AF-A0A556AVT8-F1
#
_entry.id   AF-A0A556AVT8-F1
#
_cell.length_a   1.000
_cell.length_b   1.000
_cell.length_c   1.000
_cell.angle_alpha   90.00
_cell.angle_beta   90.00
_cell.angle_gamma   90.00
#
_symmetry.space_group_name_H-M   'P 1'
#
loop_
_entity.id
_entity.type
_entity.pdbx_description
1 polymer ?
#
loop_
_entity_poly.entity_id
_entity_poly.type
_entity_poly.pdbx_seq_one_letter_code
_entity_poly.pdbx_strand_id
1 'polypeptide(L)'
;MSAPAPAAGGTASAGAATVPHLTTASAGARTIGLALGVSWQAILGADLRGQALRRARQAGATHWVHAGGRAESVGTARLSGSLSRLECHAAAQIWAADAGAGTHAGAWRVGPWVWLVLARDGQVVAGSDQLLDAEAAARALGAAHARFGAGLAWHAGAQGWAQGGDLSICPAADLAALAARAGAHSVLQARRSARTGWRLWALAAVVVAALAVGFVAQRGAASQAALPPPAPALEEDARYVREAWDLAYARLARSSSMPGSAALRLAWEAVGELPLLPVGWMLAGASCAWQAGGWTCEASYRRTAGGGLAVDLAAALPSAWYPGWPSLDVAMASRNVGVEVPTLRLGALPRMQPGAIEDADALQRMRAAFVDVQLGPPQPVAVHAPMTPEGVGLPRPEGLPGLYMRSLRLRGPWRSAPLLDAVLHERVAWRRLALQIDPAARPGLAESAAMADIEGVVYETQQHD
;
A
#
# COMPACT_ATOMS: atom_id res chain seq x y z
N MET A 1 51.74 -15.53 -9.24
CA MET A 1 50.30 -15.56 -9.56
C MET A 1 49.55 -15.23 -8.28
N SER A 2 49.17 -13.96 -8.11
CA SER A 2 48.60 -13.43 -6.87
C SER A 2 47.08 -13.51 -6.91
N ALA A 3 46.49 -14.23 -5.96
CA ALA A 3 45.05 -14.21 -5.71
C ALA A 3 44.63 -12.86 -5.09
N PRO A 4 43.45 -12.32 -5.42
CA PRO A 4 42.97 -11.11 -4.77
C PRO A 4 42.48 -11.43 -3.35
N ALA A 5 42.91 -10.61 -2.38
CA ALA A 5 42.50 -10.68 -0.99
C ALA A 5 41.00 -10.31 -0.82
N PRO A 6 40.28 -10.92 0.12
CA PRO A 6 38.90 -10.53 0.42
C PRO A 6 38.87 -9.15 1.10
N ALA A 7 37.96 -8.30 0.64
CA ALA A 7 37.70 -7.00 1.23
C ALA A 7 37.24 -7.17 2.69
N ALA A 8 37.93 -6.46 3.59
CA ALA A 8 37.62 -6.40 5.01
C ALA A 8 36.14 -6.03 5.25
N GLY A 9 35.51 -6.75 6.19
CA GLY A 9 34.15 -6.53 6.63
C GLY A 9 33.97 -5.14 7.22
N GLY A 10 33.54 -4.19 6.39
CA GLY A 10 32.93 -2.96 6.86
C GLY A 10 31.60 -3.31 7.51
N THR A 11 31.40 -2.85 8.75
CA THR A 11 30.11 -2.86 9.43
C THR A 11 29.08 -2.17 8.54
N ALA A 12 28.33 -2.95 7.78
CA ALA A 12 27.28 -2.45 6.92
C ALA A 12 26.21 -1.80 7.80
N SER A 13 26.00 -0.49 7.63
CA SER A 13 24.87 0.23 8.21
C SER A 13 23.60 -0.58 7.99
N ALA A 14 22.86 -0.85 9.07
CA ALA A 14 21.56 -1.52 9.02
C ALA A 14 20.68 -0.83 7.98
N GLY A 15 20.49 -1.47 6.83
CA GLY A 15 19.65 -0.98 5.74
C GLY A 15 20.35 -0.53 4.44
N ALA A 16 21.68 -0.64 4.32
CA ALA A 16 22.35 -0.46 3.03
C ALA A 16 22.07 -1.65 2.09
N ALA A 17 21.96 -1.36 0.78
CA ALA A 17 21.83 -2.42 -0.22
C ALA A 17 23.16 -3.16 -0.40
N THR A 18 23.10 -4.49 -0.38
CA THR A 18 24.24 -5.39 -0.54
C THR A 18 24.47 -5.74 -2.01
N VAL A 19 25.68 -6.19 -2.34
CA VAL A 19 25.96 -6.88 -3.61
C VAL A 19 25.69 -8.37 -3.36
N PRO A 20 24.58 -8.94 -3.87
CA PRO A 20 24.26 -10.33 -3.60
C PRO A 20 25.23 -11.26 -4.34
N HIS A 21 25.44 -12.45 -3.78
CA HIS A 21 26.08 -13.54 -4.49
C HIS A 21 25.09 -14.10 -5.51
N LEU A 22 25.51 -14.21 -6.77
CA LEU A 22 24.67 -14.75 -7.84
C LEU A 22 25.13 -16.15 -8.20
N THR A 23 24.23 -17.10 -8.06
CA THR A 23 24.39 -18.45 -8.62
C THR A 23 23.37 -18.64 -9.74
N THR A 24 23.75 -19.33 -10.79
CA THR A 24 22.82 -19.70 -11.88
C THR A 24 22.27 -21.08 -11.59
N ALA A 25 20.96 -21.24 -11.74
CA ALA A 25 20.31 -22.54 -11.61
C ALA A 25 19.41 -22.79 -12.83
N SER A 26 19.38 -24.05 -13.28
CA SER A 26 18.49 -24.47 -14.35
C SER A 26 17.11 -24.78 -13.78
N ALA A 27 16.09 -24.07 -14.26
CA ALA A 27 14.69 -24.29 -13.97
C ALA A 27 14.02 -24.83 -15.24
N GLY A 28 14.13 -26.14 -15.47
CA GLY A 28 13.69 -26.78 -16.71
C GLY A 28 14.54 -26.33 -17.90
N ALA A 29 13.93 -25.66 -18.89
CA ALA A 29 14.61 -25.15 -20.09
C ALA A 29 15.15 -23.71 -19.92
N ARG A 30 15.00 -23.10 -18.73
CA ARG A 30 15.41 -21.71 -18.47
C ARG A 30 16.58 -21.68 -17.49
N THR A 31 17.60 -20.90 -17.80
CA THR A 31 18.65 -20.55 -16.83
C THR A 31 18.27 -19.24 -16.17
N ILE A 32 18.06 -19.26 -14.86
CA ILE A 32 17.76 -18.05 -14.08
C ILE A 32 18.89 -17.75 -13.09
N GLY A 33 19.08 -16.46 -12.78
CA GLY A 33 19.98 -16.05 -11.71
C GLY A 33 19.27 -16.11 -10.36
N LEU A 34 19.86 -16.78 -9.38
CA LEU A 34 19.46 -16.73 -7.97
C LEU A 34 20.38 -15.79 -7.22
N ALA A 35 19.81 -14.70 -6.71
CA ALA A 35 20.47 -13.75 -5.83
C ALA A 35 20.34 -14.20 -4.38
N LEU A 36 21.49 -14.46 -3.77
CA LEU A 36 21.66 -14.83 -2.36
C LEU A 36 22.29 -13.66 -1.62
N GLY A 37 21.91 -13.41 -0.37
CA GLY A 37 22.46 -12.29 0.41
C GLY A 37 21.81 -10.95 0.08
N VAL A 38 20.53 -10.95 -0.28
CA VAL A 38 19.75 -9.72 -0.52
C VAL A 38 19.50 -9.02 0.83
N SER A 39 19.56 -7.69 0.85
CA SER A 39 19.34 -6.92 2.09
C SER A 39 17.85 -6.71 2.33
N TRP A 40 17.31 -7.38 3.36
CA TRP A 40 15.88 -7.38 3.70
C TRP A 40 15.54 -6.41 4.83
N GLN A 41 14.44 -5.68 4.68
CA GLN A 41 13.88 -4.77 5.68
C GLN A 41 12.37 -4.92 5.78
N ALA A 42 11.82 -4.77 6.99
CA ALA A 42 10.39 -4.68 7.20
C ALA A 42 9.85 -3.31 6.72
N ILE A 43 8.64 -3.31 6.17
CA ILE A 43 7.89 -2.14 5.74
C ILE A 43 6.46 -2.24 6.28
N LEU A 44 5.87 -1.12 6.73
CA LEU A 44 4.60 -1.12 7.45
C LEU A 44 3.67 -0.03 6.90
N GLY A 45 2.40 -0.34 6.66
CA GLY A 45 1.38 0.65 6.29
C GLY A 45 0.67 0.36 4.97
N ALA A 46 -0.19 1.29 4.53
CA ALA A 46 -1.12 1.05 3.42
C ALA A 46 -0.46 1.04 2.03
N ASP A 47 0.51 1.94 1.78
CA ASP A 47 1.27 2.00 0.52
C ASP A 47 2.58 1.22 0.65
N LEU A 48 2.48 -0.11 0.70
CA LEU A 48 3.64 -0.98 0.82
C LEU A 48 4.60 -0.83 -0.37
N ARG A 49 4.07 -0.67 -1.58
CA ARG A 49 4.88 -0.53 -2.80
C ARG A 49 5.67 0.78 -2.83
N GLY A 50 5.04 1.90 -2.52
CA GLY A 50 5.75 3.19 -2.46
C GLY A 50 6.76 3.22 -1.32
N GLN A 51 6.49 2.55 -0.20
CA GLN A 51 7.47 2.36 0.87
C GLN A 51 8.66 1.50 0.44
N ALA A 52 8.41 0.36 -0.22
CA ALA A 52 9.46 -0.49 -0.76
C ALA A 52 10.38 0.30 -1.71
N LEU A 53 9.80 1.13 -2.58
CA LEU A 53 10.56 2.02 -3.46
C LEU A 53 11.35 3.09 -2.70
N ARG A 54 10.78 3.71 -1.65
CA ARG A 54 11.49 4.69 -0.81
C ARG A 54 12.67 4.04 -0.09
N ARG A 55 12.48 2.85 0.49
CA ARG A 55 13.54 2.06 1.13
C ARG A 55 14.63 1.66 0.15
N ALA A 56 14.27 1.17 -1.04
CA ALA A 56 15.22 0.87 -2.11
C ALA A 56 16.01 2.12 -2.56
N ARG A 57 15.40 3.31 -2.50
CA ARG A 57 16.10 4.59 -2.76
C ARG A 57 17.11 4.91 -1.67
N GLN A 58 16.70 4.90 -0.41
CA GLN A 58 17.53 5.19 0.75
C GLN A 58 18.71 4.22 0.87
N ALA A 59 18.48 2.92 0.60
CA ALA A 59 19.52 1.89 0.56
C ALA A 59 20.51 2.04 -0.61
N GLY A 60 20.23 2.94 -1.58
CA GLY A 60 21.01 3.08 -2.80
C GLY A 60 20.96 1.83 -3.68
N ALA A 61 19.85 1.08 -3.66
CA ALA A 61 19.69 -0.16 -4.41
C ALA A 61 19.52 0.09 -5.91
N THR A 62 20.12 -0.75 -6.77
CA THR A 62 19.83 -0.75 -8.21
C THR A 62 18.65 -1.66 -8.54
N HIS A 63 18.43 -2.69 -7.72
CA HIS A 63 17.35 -3.65 -7.86
C HIS A 63 16.64 -3.85 -6.53
N TRP A 64 15.36 -4.21 -6.59
CA TRP A 64 14.53 -4.44 -5.41
C TRP A 64 13.48 -5.51 -5.69
N VAL A 65 13.00 -6.16 -4.65
CA VAL A 65 11.91 -7.15 -4.70
C VAL A 65 10.96 -6.89 -3.53
N HIS A 66 9.67 -7.06 -3.79
CA HIS A 66 8.60 -6.92 -2.80
C HIS A 66 7.55 -7.97 -3.13
N ALA A 67 7.53 -9.07 -2.36
CA ALA A 67 6.87 -10.34 -2.70
C ALA A 67 5.45 -10.17 -3.29
N GLY A 68 5.35 -10.12 -4.62
CA GLY A 68 4.07 -9.91 -5.32
C GLY A 68 3.31 -8.63 -4.93
N GLY A 69 3.96 -7.65 -4.30
CA GLY A 69 3.35 -6.39 -3.88
C GLY A 69 2.60 -6.41 -2.55
N ARG A 70 2.59 -7.53 -1.81
CA ARG A 70 1.76 -7.70 -0.60
C ARG A 70 2.53 -8.04 0.68
N ALA A 71 3.80 -8.43 0.60
CA ALA A 71 4.61 -8.70 1.79
C ALA A 71 4.95 -7.42 2.57
N GLU A 72 5.05 -7.53 3.89
CA GLU A 72 5.53 -6.45 4.75
C GLU A 72 7.07 -6.43 4.83
N SER A 73 7.74 -6.89 3.77
CA SER A 73 9.19 -6.89 3.64
C SER A 73 9.63 -6.52 2.22
N VAL A 74 10.78 -5.84 2.15
CA VAL A 74 11.43 -5.45 0.89
C VAL A 74 12.87 -5.94 0.87
N GLY A 75 13.23 -6.61 -0.23
CA GLY A 75 14.60 -7.01 -0.52
C GLY A 75 15.27 -5.97 -1.41
N THR A 76 16.50 -5.59 -1.10
CA THR A 76 17.27 -4.58 -1.85
C THR A 76 18.65 -5.10 -2.23
N ALA A 77 19.05 -4.83 -3.47
CA ALA A 77 20.32 -5.30 -4.03
C ALA A 77 20.98 -4.27 -4.94
N ARG A 78 22.32 -4.35 -5.04
CA ARG A 78 23.13 -3.64 -6.03
C ARG A 78 23.70 -4.65 -7.03
N LEU A 79 23.04 -4.74 -8.18
CA LEU A 79 23.56 -5.44 -9.36
C LEU A 79 24.22 -4.43 -10.30
N SER A 80 25.38 -4.79 -10.87
CA SER A 80 26.15 -4.00 -11.82
C SER A 80 26.62 -4.87 -13.00
N GLY A 81 27.05 -4.23 -14.09
CA GLY A 81 27.59 -4.94 -15.26
C GLY A 81 26.58 -5.83 -15.97
N SER A 82 27.05 -6.95 -16.50
CA SER A 82 26.23 -7.97 -17.19
C SER A 82 25.15 -8.57 -16.29
N LEU A 83 25.37 -8.58 -14.98
CA LEU A 83 24.46 -9.15 -13.99
C LEU A 83 23.16 -8.33 -13.84
N SER A 84 23.18 -7.05 -14.20
CA SER A 84 21.96 -6.22 -14.21
C SER A 84 21.04 -6.49 -15.41
N ARG A 85 21.49 -7.26 -16.40
CA ARG A 85 20.72 -7.60 -17.61
C ARG A 85 20.09 -9.00 -17.54
N LEU A 86 20.45 -9.79 -16.54
CA LEU A 86 19.87 -11.11 -16.33
C LEU A 86 18.57 -11.00 -15.53
N GLU A 87 17.62 -11.89 -15.81
CA GLU A 87 16.49 -12.11 -14.92
C GLU A 87 17.03 -12.77 -13.64
N CYS A 88 17.04 -12.01 -12.56
CA CYS A 88 17.50 -12.48 -11.26
C CYS A 88 16.32 -12.56 -10.28
N HIS A 89 16.27 -13.62 -9.51
CA HIS A 89 15.29 -13.85 -8.47
C HIS A 89 15.97 -13.87 -7.11
N ALA A 90 15.35 -13.25 -6.11
CA ALA A 90 15.81 -13.36 -4.73
C ALA A 90 15.47 -14.75 -4.19
N ALA A 91 16.48 -15.58 -3.94
CA ALA A 91 16.28 -16.96 -3.52
C ALA A 91 15.57 -17.05 -2.17
N ALA A 92 15.90 -16.15 -1.25
CA ALA A 92 15.24 -16.03 0.05
C ALA A 92 13.73 -15.82 -0.09
N GLN A 93 13.30 -15.06 -1.11
CA GLN A 93 11.90 -14.79 -1.35
C GLN A 93 11.15 -15.99 -1.92
N ILE A 94 11.80 -16.76 -2.80
CA ILE A 94 11.23 -18.01 -3.32
C ILE A 94 10.98 -18.95 -2.14
N TRP A 95 12.01 -19.14 -1.30
CA TRP A 95 11.90 -20.05 -0.17
C TRP A 95 10.89 -19.56 0.88
N ALA A 96 10.88 -18.27 1.20
CA ALA A 96 9.93 -17.70 2.15
C ALA A 96 8.48 -17.88 1.70
N ALA A 97 8.18 -17.75 0.39
CA ALA A 97 6.83 -17.95 -0.13
C ALA A 97 6.30 -19.39 0.12
N ASP A 98 7.20 -20.37 0.15
CA ASP A 98 6.87 -21.79 0.35
C ASP A 98 6.90 -22.22 1.82
N ALA A 99 7.56 -21.45 2.69
CA ALA A 99 7.75 -21.81 4.09
C ALA A 99 6.43 -21.89 4.90
N GLY A 100 5.37 -21.21 4.43
CA GLY A 100 4.05 -21.23 5.06
C GLY A 100 3.94 -20.29 6.27
N ALA A 101 3.00 -20.58 7.18
CA ALA A 101 2.78 -19.83 8.42
C ALA A 101 3.71 -20.34 9.53
N GLY A 102 4.20 -19.43 10.38
CA GLY A 102 5.20 -19.72 11.41
C GLY A 102 6.58 -19.16 11.07
N THR A 103 7.57 -19.41 11.93
CA THR A 103 8.97 -19.00 11.71
C THR A 103 9.77 -20.20 11.25
N HIS A 104 10.44 -20.05 10.12
CA HIS A 104 11.19 -21.11 9.46
C HIS A 104 12.64 -20.70 9.29
N ALA A 105 13.53 -21.69 9.31
CA ALA A 105 14.94 -21.54 8.98
C ALA A 105 15.35 -22.57 7.92
N GLY A 106 16.21 -22.14 6.98
CA GLY A 106 16.80 -23.00 5.97
C GLY A 106 18.27 -22.66 5.74
N ALA A 107 19.09 -23.68 5.45
CA ALA A 107 20.50 -23.51 5.12
C ALA A 107 20.93 -24.42 3.96
N TRP A 108 21.67 -23.87 3.00
CA TRP A 108 22.19 -24.58 1.82
C TRP A 108 23.69 -24.37 1.65
N ARG A 109 24.38 -25.39 1.16
CA ARG A 109 25.80 -25.28 0.82
C ARG A 109 25.96 -24.63 -0.55
N VAL A 110 26.75 -23.56 -0.61
CA VAL A 110 27.05 -22.81 -1.83
C VAL A 110 28.56 -22.66 -1.95
N GLY A 111 29.20 -23.66 -2.55
CA GLY A 111 30.67 -23.76 -2.57
C GLY A 111 31.24 -23.92 -1.15
N PRO A 112 32.18 -23.06 -0.71
CA PRO A 112 32.72 -23.09 0.65
C PRO A 112 31.81 -22.39 1.68
N TRP A 113 30.73 -21.74 1.22
CA TRP A 113 29.83 -20.97 2.08
C TRP A 113 28.54 -21.74 2.38
N VAL A 114 27.88 -21.32 3.46
CA VAL A 114 26.53 -21.72 3.84
C VAL A 114 25.63 -20.51 3.63
N TRP A 115 24.65 -20.65 2.76
CA TRP A 115 23.57 -19.67 2.62
C TRP A 115 22.51 -19.97 3.67
N LEU A 116 22.34 -19.07 4.63
CA LEU A 116 21.31 -19.13 5.67
C LEU A 116 20.19 -18.15 5.31
N VAL A 117 18.95 -18.51 5.60
CA VAL A 117 17.78 -17.62 5.51
C VAL A 117 16.74 -17.99 6.56
N LEU A 118 16.06 -16.97 7.08
CA LEU A 118 14.90 -17.11 7.96
C LEU A 118 13.67 -16.48 7.30
N ALA A 119 12.54 -17.16 7.42
CA ALA A 119 11.26 -16.68 6.94
C ALA A 119 10.24 -16.71 8.07
N ARG A 120 9.33 -15.76 8.10
CA ARG A 120 8.20 -15.74 9.01
C ARG A 120 6.94 -15.38 8.26
N ASP A 121 5.93 -16.24 8.34
CA ASP A 121 4.61 -16.00 7.75
C ASP A 121 4.69 -15.59 6.26
N GLY A 122 5.51 -16.32 5.48
CA GLY A 122 5.74 -16.04 4.07
C GLY A 122 6.76 -14.93 3.75
N GLN A 123 7.35 -14.29 4.75
CA GLN A 123 8.20 -13.11 4.59
C GLN A 123 9.64 -13.36 5.05
N VAL A 124 10.63 -12.88 4.29
CA VAL A 124 12.03 -12.98 4.70
C VAL A 124 12.29 -12.07 5.91
N VAL A 125 12.89 -12.64 6.96
CA VAL A 125 13.26 -11.89 8.17
C VAL A 125 14.47 -11.00 7.89
N ALA A 126 14.40 -9.75 8.34
CA ALA A 126 15.49 -8.78 8.15
C ALA A 126 16.83 -9.32 8.68
N GLY A 127 17.87 -9.18 7.87
CA GLY A 127 19.22 -9.62 8.18
C GLY A 127 19.45 -11.13 8.16
N SER A 128 18.49 -11.94 7.71
CA SER A 128 18.63 -13.40 7.74
C SER A 128 19.17 -14.04 6.46
N ASP A 129 19.01 -13.39 5.30
CA ASP A 129 19.53 -13.84 4.00
C ASP A 129 21.04 -13.54 3.90
N GLN A 130 21.89 -14.51 4.25
CA GLN A 130 23.33 -14.32 4.41
C GLN A 130 24.13 -15.50 3.85
N LEU A 131 25.30 -15.23 3.25
CA LEU A 131 26.33 -16.24 3.03
C LEU A 131 27.36 -16.15 4.13
N LEU A 132 27.55 -17.26 4.84
CA LEU A 132 28.39 -17.36 6.02
C LEU A 132 29.34 -18.55 5.85
N ASP A 133 30.48 -18.53 6.53
CA ASP A 133 31.21 -19.78 6.75
C ASP A 133 30.42 -20.70 7.69
N ALA A 134 30.80 -21.97 7.78
CA ALA A 134 30.06 -22.97 8.55
C ALA A 134 29.94 -22.59 10.04
N GLU A 135 30.96 -21.98 10.63
CA GLU A 135 30.99 -21.60 12.04
C GLU A 135 30.09 -20.39 12.31
N ALA A 136 30.14 -19.38 11.44
CA ALA A 136 29.27 -18.22 11.49
C ALA A 136 27.80 -18.60 11.23
N ALA A 137 27.54 -19.55 10.33
CA ALA A 137 26.20 -20.10 10.11
C ALA A 137 25.68 -20.82 11.36
N ALA A 138 26.53 -21.61 12.04
CA ALA A 138 26.21 -22.26 13.31
C ALA A 138 25.81 -21.24 14.38
N ARG A 139 26.61 -20.19 14.55
CA ARG A 139 26.33 -19.10 15.50
C ARG A 139 25.04 -18.35 15.17
N ALA A 140 24.85 -18.00 13.90
CA ALA A 140 23.66 -17.29 13.44
C ALA A 140 22.38 -18.11 13.66
N LEU A 141 22.45 -19.43 13.43
CA LEU A 141 21.36 -20.34 13.70
C LEU A 141 21.10 -20.51 15.21
N GLY A 142 22.16 -20.60 16.02
CA GLY A 142 22.03 -20.61 17.48
C GLY A 142 21.34 -19.34 18.01
N ALA A 143 21.71 -18.17 17.47
CA ALA A 143 21.05 -16.90 17.79
C ALA A 143 19.58 -16.88 17.33
N ALA A 144 19.26 -17.46 16.18
CA ALA A 144 17.89 -17.61 15.71
C ALA A 144 17.07 -18.52 16.64
N HIS A 145 17.62 -19.66 17.06
CA HIS A 145 16.97 -20.55 18.01
C HIS A 145 16.75 -19.89 19.38
N ALA A 146 17.74 -19.16 19.89
CA ALA A 146 17.58 -18.38 21.13
C ALA A 146 16.49 -17.30 21.01
N ARG A 147 16.33 -16.69 19.83
CA ARG A 147 15.34 -15.65 19.56
C ARG A 147 13.92 -16.19 19.38
N PHE A 148 13.75 -17.30 18.66
CA PHE A 148 12.44 -17.80 18.23
C PHE A 148 11.99 -19.07 18.98
N GLY A 149 12.89 -19.71 19.72
CA GLY A 149 12.61 -20.86 20.58
C GLY A 149 11.95 -22.02 19.83
N ALA A 150 10.97 -22.65 20.48
CA ALA A 150 10.18 -23.75 19.93
C ALA A 150 9.33 -23.36 18.70
N GLY A 151 9.19 -22.07 18.41
CA GLY A 151 8.47 -21.58 17.23
C GLY A 151 9.29 -21.60 15.94
N LEU A 152 10.58 -21.98 16.01
CA LEU A 152 11.46 -22.08 14.84
C LEU A 152 11.40 -23.49 14.23
N ALA A 153 10.73 -23.62 13.08
CA ALA A 153 10.71 -24.84 12.30
C ALA A 153 11.93 -24.89 11.35
N TRP A 154 12.75 -25.92 11.52
CA TRP A 154 13.95 -26.13 10.70
C TRP A 154 13.64 -27.00 9.48
N HIS A 155 13.99 -26.50 8.28
CA HIS A 155 13.86 -27.23 7.03
C HIS A 155 15.26 -27.53 6.47
N ALA A 156 15.86 -28.62 6.93
CA ALA A 156 16.94 -29.29 6.20
C ALA A 156 16.36 -30.48 5.41
N GLY A 157 16.88 -30.70 4.20
CA GLY A 157 16.61 -31.91 3.45
C GLY A 157 16.88 -33.14 4.31
N ALA A 158 15.82 -33.92 4.56
CA ALA A 158 15.81 -35.24 5.19
C ALA A 158 16.83 -35.52 6.33
N GLN A 159 16.36 -35.31 7.57
CA GLN A 159 16.85 -35.84 8.86
C GLN A 159 18.18 -35.33 9.43
N GLY A 160 18.15 -35.02 10.74
CA GLY A 160 19.35 -34.91 11.58
C GLY A 160 19.60 -33.54 12.23
N TRP A 161 18.75 -33.12 13.17
CA TRP A 161 19.14 -32.24 14.28
C TRP A 161 19.16 -33.03 15.61
N ALA A 162 19.37 -34.35 15.53
CA ALA A 162 19.39 -35.21 16.69
C ALA A 162 20.78 -35.16 17.33
N GLN A 163 20.90 -34.33 18.37
CA GLN A 163 21.89 -34.43 19.44
C GLN A 163 23.35 -34.61 18.99
N GLY A 164 24.03 -33.55 18.56
CA GLY A 164 25.46 -33.64 18.24
C GLY A 164 26.18 -32.41 17.72
N GLY A 165 25.51 -31.29 17.47
CA GLY A 165 26.18 -30.03 17.11
C GLY A 165 26.65 -29.90 15.66
N ASP A 166 26.31 -30.83 14.78
CA ASP A 166 26.64 -30.73 13.36
C ASP A 166 25.46 -30.18 12.54
N LEU A 167 25.66 -29.07 11.81
CA LEU A 167 24.60 -28.49 11.00
C LEU A 167 24.34 -29.37 9.78
N SER A 168 23.16 -29.98 9.71
CA SER A 168 22.68 -30.59 8.46
C SER A 168 22.38 -29.50 7.45
N ILE A 169 23.29 -29.30 6.49
CA ILE A 169 23.23 -28.28 5.44
C ILE A 169 22.73 -28.94 4.14
N CYS A 170 21.69 -28.38 3.53
CA CYS A 170 21.16 -28.90 2.26
C CYS A 170 22.24 -28.84 1.15
N PRO A 171 22.35 -29.88 0.30
CA PRO A 171 23.28 -29.85 -0.83
C PRO A 171 22.89 -28.79 -1.86
N ALA A 172 23.88 -28.33 -2.65
CA ALA A 172 23.67 -27.33 -3.70
C ALA A 172 22.66 -27.77 -4.78
N ALA A 173 22.44 -29.08 -4.94
CA ALA A 173 21.44 -29.64 -5.86
C ALA A 173 20.01 -29.16 -5.55
N ASP A 174 19.70 -28.85 -4.29
CA ASP A 174 18.39 -28.35 -3.88
C ASP A 174 18.14 -26.89 -4.31
N LEU A 175 19.18 -26.15 -4.72
CA LEU A 175 19.02 -24.82 -5.30
C LEU A 175 18.38 -24.87 -6.69
N ALA A 176 18.55 -25.96 -7.44
CA ALA A 176 17.84 -26.14 -8.71
C ALA A 176 16.34 -26.36 -8.48
N ALA A 177 15.97 -27.13 -7.45
CA ALA A 177 14.58 -27.30 -7.04
C ALA A 177 13.97 -26.00 -6.49
N LEU A 178 14.77 -25.18 -5.81
CA LEU A 178 14.37 -23.82 -5.43
C LEU A 178 14.16 -22.94 -6.68
N ALA A 179 15.07 -22.96 -7.64
CA ALA A 179 14.96 -22.20 -8.88
C ALA A 179 13.71 -22.55 -9.70
N ALA A 180 13.32 -23.83 -9.72
CA ALA A 180 12.11 -24.28 -10.40
C ALA A 180 10.81 -23.63 -9.88
N ARG A 181 10.83 -23.07 -8.66
CA ARG A 181 9.69 -22.39 -8.01
C ARG A 181 9.74 -20.87 -8.18
N ALA A 182 10.73 -20.34 -8.90
CA ALA A 182 10.84 -18.92 -9.17
C ALA A 182 9.61 -18.39 -9.93
N GLY A 183 9.15 -17.20 -9.57
CA GLY A 183 8.02 -16.55 -10.22
C GLY A 183 8.04 -15.04 -10.03
N ALA A 184 6.98 -14.35 -10.47
CA ALA A 184 6.89 -12.89 -10.44
C ALA A 184 7.09 -12.28 -9.04
N HIS A 185 6.79 -13.02 -7.98
CA HIS A 185 6.94 -12.58 -6.60
C HIS A 185 8.39 -12.49 -6.13
N SER A 186 9.34 -13.17 -6.80
CA SER A 186 10.75 -13.20 -6.42
C SER A 186 11.67 -12.42 -7.36
N VAL A 187 11.16 -11.94 -8.50
CA VAL A 187 11.95 -11.19 -9.50
C VAL A 187 12.51 -9.89 -8.91
N LEU A 188 13.81 -9.70 -9.05
CA LEU A 188 14.49 -8.44 -8.75
C LEU A 188 14.21 -7.42 -9.86
N GLN A 189 13.44 -6.39 -9.52
CA GLN A 189 13.06 -5.34 -10.46
C GLN A 189 14.14 -4.24 -10.50
N ALA A 190 14.58 -3.89 -11.70
CA ALA A 190 15.47 -2.76 -11.90
C ALA A 190 14.78 -1.46 -11.46
N ARG A 191 15.45 -0.69 -10.59
CA ARG A 191 15.02 0.65 -10.21
C ARG A 191 15.30 1.59 -11.38
N ARG A 192 14.31 1.77 -12.27
CA ARG A 192 14.39 2.78 -13.34
C ARG A 192 14.67 4.14 -12.72
N SER A 193 15.90 4.62 -12.89
CA SER A 193 16.33 5.88 -12.32
C SER A 193 15.54 7.00 -13.01
N ALA A 194 14.88 7.85 -12.22
CA ALA A 194 14.16 9.03 -12.72
C ALA A 194 15.08 10.01 -13.50
N ARG A 195 16.41 9.87 -13.42
CA ARG A 195 17.37 10.68 -14.20
C ARG A 195 17.23 10.46 -15.71
N THR A 196 16.78 9.29 -16.16
CA THR A 196 16.58 9.02 -17.60
C THR A 196 15.34 9.74 -18.13
N GLY A 197 14.29 9.86 -17.30
CA GLY A 197 13.12 10.66 -17.61
C GLY A 197 13.42 12.16 -17.61
N TRP A 198 14.13 12.66 -16.58
CA TRP A 198 14.49 14.07 -16.49
C TRP A 198 15.30 14.57 -17.70
N ARG A 199 16.23 13.78 -18.24
CA ARG A 199 17.02 14.17 -19.42
C ARG A 199 16.15 14.33 -20.67
N LEU A 200 15.14 13.48 -20.86
CA LEU A 200 14.18 13.60 -21.95
C LEU A 200 13.25 14.81 -21.76
N TRP A 201 12.79 15.06 -20.53
CA TRP A 201 11.98 16.24 -20.22
C TRP A 201 12.76 17.54 -20.33
N ALA A 202 14.04 17.57 -19.94
CA ALA A 202 14.91 18.72 -20.11
C ALA A 202 15.17 19.01 -21.60
N LEU A 203 15.39 17.97 -22.41
CA LEU A 203 15.57 18.13 -23.86
C LEU A 203 14.27 18.59 -24.54
N ALA A 204 13.12 18.05 -24.12
CA ALA A 204 11.80 18.52 -24.57
C ALA A 204 11.56 19.97 -24.15
N ALA A 205 11.92 20.36 -22.92
CA ALA A 205 11.81 21.75 -22.45
C ALA A 205 12.72 22.70 -23.24
N VAL A 206 13.93 22.29 -23.61
CA VAL A 206 14.82 23.07 -24.48
C VAL A 206 14.25 23.20 -25.89
N VAL A 207 13.70 22.13 -26.47
CA VAL A 207 13.04 22.17 -27.78
C VAL A 207 11.79 23.06 -27.74
N VAL A 208 10.96 22.93 -26.72
CA VAL A 208 9.78 23.79 -26.52
C VAL A 208 10.19 25.24 -26.32
N ALA A 209 11.23 25.52 -25.54
CA ALA A 209 11.77 26.87 -25.37
C ALA A 209 12.33 27.43 -26.68
N ALA A 210 13.05 26.62 -27.47
CA ALA A 210 13.57 27.03 -28.78
C ALA A 210 12.45 27.30 -29.79
N LEU A 211 11.39 26.47 -29.80
CA LEU A 211 10.20 26.68 -30.61
C LEU A 211 9.40 27.89 -30.14
N ALA A 212 9.30 28.13 -28.83
CA ALA A 212 8.65 29.30 -28.25
C ALA A 212 9.42 30.59 -28.59
N VAL A 213 10.75 30.59 -28.52
CA VAL A 213 11.59 31.72 -28.94
C VAL A 213 11.46 31.97 -30.44
N GLY A 214 11.45 30.91 -31.27
CA GLY A 214 11.21 31.04 -32.71
C GLY A 214 9.82 31.59 -33.05
N PHE A 215 8.79 31.15 -32.32
CA PHE A 215 7.41 31.61 -32.47
C PHE A 215 7.22 33.07 -32.01
N VAL A 216 7.84 33.45 -30.89
CA VAL A 216 7.84 34.83 -30.37
C VAL A 216 8.65 35.75 -31.28
N ALA A 217 9.77 35.30 -31.85
CA ALA A 217 10.54 36.10 -32.82
C ALA A 217 9.79 36.30 -34.14
N GLN A 218 9.07 35.28 -34.65
CA GLN A 218 8.22 35.41 -35.83
C GLN A 218 6.99 36.32 -35.59
N ARG A 219 6.38 36.26 -34.39
CA ARG A 219 5.28 37.18 -34.05
C ARG A 219 5.76 38.58 -33.70
N GLY A 220 6.92 38.73 -33.07
CA GLY A 220 7.49 40.02 -32.67
C GLY A 220 7.85 40.93 -33.84
N ALA A 221 8.20 40.37 -34.99
CA ALA A 221 8.40 41.14 -36.23
C ALA A 221 7.08 41.62 -36.87
N ALA A 222 5.94 40.99 -36.54
CA ALA A 222 4.61 41.35 -37.05
C ALA A 222 3.73 42.08 -36.01
N SER A 223 4.21 42.26 -34.77
CA SER A 223 3.46 42.91 -33.69
C SER A 223 4.33 43.87 -32.87
N GLN A 224 4.82 44.91 -33.55
CA GLN A 224 5.05 46.23 -32.91
C GLN A 224 3.77 47.09 -32.98
N ALA A 225 2.61 46.46 -32.81
CA ALA A 225 1.42 47.18 -32.35
C ALA A 225 1.49 47.20 -30.82
N ALA A 226 1.41 48.41 -30.27
CA ALA A 226 1.50 48.74 -28.86
C ALA A 226 0.98 47.65 -27.92
N LEU A 227 1.74 47.36 -26.85
CA LEU A 227 1.18 46.68 -25.68
C LEU A 227 -0.11 47.42 -25.30
N PRO A 228 -1.28 46.75 -25.33
CA PRO A 228 -2.45 47.35 -24.73
C PRO A 228 -2.14 47.57 -23.24
N PRO A 229 -2.52 48.73 -22.67
CA PRO A 229 -2.41 48.95 -21.23
C PRO A 229 -3.11 47.80 -20.48
N PRO A 230 -2.75 47.53 -19.21
CA PRO A 230 -3.50 46.59 -18.38
C PRO A 230 -4.98 46.91 -18.55
N ALA A 231 -5.74 45.92 -19.00
CA ALA A 231 -7.18 46.09 -19.17
C ALA A 231 -7.71 46.69 -17.87
N PRO A 232 -8.48 47.80 -17.94
CA PRO A 232 -9.07 48.36 -16.74
C PRO A 232 -9.78 47.22 -16.03
N ALA A 233 -9.55 47.08 -14.72
CA ALA A 233 -10.40 46.26 -13.89
C ALA A 233 -11.82 46.68 -14.25
N LEU A 234 -12.55 45.83 -14.96
CA LEU A 234 -13.98 46.01 -15.08
C LEU A 234 -14.42 46.08 -13.62
N GLU A 235 -14.91 47.25 -13.21
CA GLU A 235 -15.77 47.39 -12.04
C GLU A 235 -17.00 46.54 -12.33
N GLU A 236 -16.81 45.22 -12.33
CA GLU A 236 -17.91 44.29 -12.31
C GLU A 236 -18.60 44.50 -10.97
N ASP A 237 -19.92 44.67 -11.04
CA ASP A 237 -20.75 44.87 -9.88
C ASP A 237 -20.39 43.83 -8.81
N ALA A 238 -19.95 44.28 -7.64
CA ALA A 238 -19.57 43.42 -6.53
C ALA A 238 -20.69 42.43 -6.16
N ARG A 239 -21.95 42.79 -6.45
CA ARG A 239 -23.11 41.90 -6.33
C ARG A 239 -23.07 40.74 -7.32
N TYR A 240 -22.80 41.00 -8.59
CA TYR A 240 -22.66 39.97 -9.63
C TYR A 240 -21.54 38.99 -9.29
N VAL A 241 -20.37 39.50 -8.89
CA VAL A 241 -19.23 38.66 -8.50
C VAL A 241 -19.61 37.76 -7.32
N ARG A 242 -20.30 38.29 -6.30
CA ARG A 242 -20.76 37.51 -5.15
C ARG A 242 -21.76 36.42 -5.54
N GLU A 243 -22.77 36.75 -6.34
CA GLU A 243 -23.77 35.78 -6.82
C GLU A 243 -23.11 34.65 -7.64
N ALA A 244 -22.15 34.97 -8.50
CA ALA A 244 -21.42 33.99 -9.30
C ALA A 244 -20.62 33.01 -8.41
N TRP A 245 -20.00 33.52 -7.34
CA TRP A 245 -19.30 32.69 -6.36
C TRP A 245 -20.26 31.86 -5.51
N ASP A 246 -21.39 32.41 -5.06
CA ASP A 246 -22.41 31.64 -4.34
C ASP A 246 -22.94 30.47 -5.18
N LEU A 247 -23.14 30.69 -6.48
CA LEU A 247 -23.47 29.61 -7.44
C LEU A 247 -22.35 28.59 -7.60
N ALA A 248 -21.07 28.99 -7.52
CA ALA A 248 -19.93 28.07 -7.56
C ALA A 248 -19.88 27.18 -6.30
N TYR A 249 -20.07 27.76 -5.12
CA TYR A 249 -20.19 27.02 -3.87
C TYR A 249 -21.41 26.09 -3.87
N ALA A 250 -22.56 26.54 -4.36
CA ALA A 250 -23.77 25.73 -4.47
C ALA A 250 -23.58 24.54 -5.45
N ARG A 251 -22.82 24.74 -6.54
CA ARG A 251 -22.45 23.64 -7.46
C ARG A 251 -21.56 22.61 -6.77
N LEU A 252 -20.51 23.05 -6.07
CA LEU A 252 -19.64 22.15 -5.30
C LEU A 252 -20.43 21.37 -4.24
N ALA A 253 -21.33 22.05 -3.53
CA ALA A 253 -22.18 21.46 -2.52
C ALA A 253 -23.05 20.34 -3.12
N ARG A 254 -23.72 20.61 -4.24
CA ARG A 254 -24.56 19.61 -4.96
C ARG A 254 -23.77 18.45 -5.54
N SER A 255 -22.54 18.66 -5.98
CA SER A 255 -21.70 17.58 -6.52
C SER A 255 -20.99 16.76 -5.43
N SER A 256 -21.08 17.18 -4.16
CA SER A 256 -20.43 16.52 -3.03
C SER A 256 -21.46 15.70 -2.24
N SER A 257 -21.47 14.39 -2.46
CA SER A 257 -22.29 13.46 -1.66
C SER A 257 -21.75 13.31 -0.24
N MET A 258 -22.66 13.30 0.74
CA MET A 258 -22.39 13.10 2.17
C MET A 258 -22.96 11.77 2.67
N PRO A 259 -22.33 10.62 2.36
CA PRO A 259 -22.70 9.33 2.95
C PRO A 259 -22.38 9.31 4.45
N GLY A 260 -23.37 9.67 5.28
CA GLY A 260 -23.27 9.68 6.74
C GLY A 260 -23.29 8.30 7.38
N SER A 261 -23.45 8.25 8.70
CA SER A 261 -23.48 7.01 9.49
C SER A 261 -24.56 6.02 9.05
N ALA A 262 -25.75 6.51 8.66
CA ALA A 262 -26.82 5.68 8.13
C ALA A 262 -26.41 4.94 6.84
N ALA A 263 -25.71 5.63 5.93
CA ALA A 263 -25.19 5.02 4.71
C ALA A 263 -24.07 4.01 5.01
N LEU A 264 -23.19 4.31 5.95
CA LEU A 264 -22.15 3.37 6.40
C LEU A 264 -22.76 2.10 7.02
N ARG A 265 -23.83 2.24 7.81
CA ARG A 265 -24.53 1.10 8.43
C ARG A 265 -25.07 0.12 7.39
N LEU A 266 -25.57 0.60 6.25
CA LEU A 266 -26.04 -0.30 5.17
C LEU A 266 -24.90 -1.10 4.55
N ALA A 267 -23.73 -0.49 4.32
CA ALA A 267 -22.54 -1.22 3.87
C ALA A 267 -22.06 -2.23 4.93
N TRP A 268 -22.15 -1.84 6.19
CA TRP A 268 -21.81 -2.68 7.33
C TRP A 268 -22.68 -3.92 7.42
N GLU A 269 -24.00 -3.76 7.37
CA GLU A 269 -24.97 -4.86 7.38
C GLU A 269 -24.76 -5.78 6.18
N ALA A 270 -24.56 -5.23 4.98
CA ALA A 270 -24.29 -6.03 3.77
C ALA A 270 -23.06 -6.93 3.91
N VAL A 271 -21.98 -6.45 4.53
CA VAL A 271 -20.78 -7.24 4.84
C VAL A 271 -21.05 -8.23 5.99
N GLY A 272 -21.84 -7.83 6.98
CA GLY A 272 -22.20 -8.67 8.13
C GLY A 272 -23.06 -9.90 7.77
N GLU A 273 -23.74 -9.88 6.62
CA GLU A 273 -24.49 -11.03 6.07
C GLU A 273 -23.59 -12.13 5.48
N LEU A 274 -22.30 -11.85 5.25
CA LEU A 274 -21.39 -12.81 4.61
C LEU A 274 -21.04 -13.98 5.54
N PRO A 275 -21.17 -15.24 5.09
CA PRO A 275 -20.76 -16.39 5.89
C PRO A 275 -19.24 -16.42 6.08
N LEU A 276 -18.77 -16.69 7.31
CA LEU A 276 -17.33 -16.74 7.60
C LEU A 276 -16.64 -18.01 7.07
N LEU A 277 -17.31 -19.16 7.15
CA LEU A 277 -16.76 -20.48 6.80
C LEU A 277 -17.77 -21.33 5.98
N PRO A 278 -18.22 -20.88 4.80
CA PRO A 278 -19.18 -21.64 3.99
C PRO A 278 -18.50 -22.86 3.34
N VAL A 279 -18.90 -24.07 3.75
CA VAL A 279 -18.61 -25.37 3.10
C VAL A 279 -17.23 -25.45 2.43
N GLY A 280 -16.17 -25.54 3.23
CA GLY A 280 -14.81 -25.70 2.71
C GLY A 280 -14.17 -24.41 2.17
N TRP A 281 -14.84 -23.26 2.30
CA TRP A 281 -14.28 -21.93 2.03
C TRP A 281 -14.21 -21.11 3.32
N MET A 282 -13.32 -20.12 3.34
CA MET A 282 -13.15 -19.17 4.44
C MET A 282 -13.13 -17.74 3.91
N LEU A 283 -13.90 -16.86 4.53
CA LEU A 283 -13.84 -15.42 4.27
C LEU A 283 -12.49 -14.89 4.72
N ALA A 284 -11.70 -14.37 3.79
CA ALA A 284 -10.44 -13.71 4.08
C ALA A 284 -10.64 -12.22 4.44
N GLY A 285 -11.68 -11.60 3.87
CA GLY A 285 -12.03 -10.21 4.17
C GLY A 285 -13.06 -9.67 3.18
N ALA A 286 -13.51 -8.45 3.44
CA ALA A 286 -14.43 -7.72 2.58
C ALA A 286 -14.06 -6.24 2.54
N SER A 287 -14.46 -5.53 1.48
CA SER A 287 -14.27 -4.09 1.35
C SER A 287 -15.41 -3.47 0.58
N CYS A 288 -15.92 -2.35 1.08
CA CYS A 288 -16.86 -1.49 0.41
C CYS A 288 -16.22 -0.13 0.14
N ALA A 289 -16.40 0.38 -1.07
CA ALA A 289 -16.01 1.72 -1.46
C ALA A 289 -17.23 2.52 -1.91
N TRP A 290 -17.33 3.76 -1.46
CA TRP A 290 -18.39 4.67 -1.90
C TRP A 290 -18.14 5.09 -3.36
N GLN A 291 -19.13 4.86 -4.21
CA GLN A 291 -19.17 5.26 -5.61
C GLN A 291 -20.38 6.17 -5.86
N ALA A 292 -20.51 6.70 -7.07
CA ALA A 292 -21.64 7.56 -7.42
C ALA A 292 -22.98 6.81 -7.23
N GLY A 293 -23.69 7.13 -6.15
CA GLY A 293 -25.03 6.58 -5.84
C GLY A 293 -25.08 5.38 -4.89
N GLY A 294 -23.96 4.93 -4.33
CA GLY A 294 -24.00 3.83 -3.36
C GLY A 294 -22.64 3.21 -3.03
N TRP A 295 -22.68 2.12 -2.28
CA TRP A 295 -21.50 1.32 -1.96
C TRP A 295 -21.31 0.18 -2.95
N THR A 296 -20.08 0.00 -3.40
CA THR A 296 -19.64 -1.18 -4.13
C THR A 296 -18.84 -2.04 -3.18
N CYS A 297 -19.38 -3.20 -2.80
CA CYS A 297 -18.80 -4.12 -1.85
C CYS A 297 -18.24 -5.36 -2.55
N GLU A 298 -17.08 -5.80 -2.11
CA GLU A 298 -16.37 -6.99 -2.58
C GLU A 298 -15.92 -7.83 -1.38
N ALA A 299 -16.03 -9.15 -1.47
CA ALA A 299 -15.61 -10.09 -0.45
C ALA A 299 -14.68 -11.14 -1.07
N SER A 300 -13.60 -11.47 -0.39
CA SER A 300 -12.64 -12.47 -0.84
C SER A 300 -12.75 -13.73 0.01
N TYR A 301 -12.89 -14.86 -0.65
CA TYR A 301 -12.87 -16.18 -0.04
C TYR A 301 -11.65 -16.97 -0.48
N ARG A 302 -11.13 -17.79 0.41
CA ARG A 302 -10.08 -18.77 0.13
C ARG A 302 -10.60 -20.18 0.39
N ARG A 303 -10.25 -21.08 -0.50
CA ARG A 303 -10.56 -22.50 -0.34
C ARG A 303 -9.70 -23.07 0.80
N THR A 304 -10.34 -23.80 1.69
CA THR A 304 -9.68 -24.49 2.80
C THR A 304 -9.24 -25.89 2.36
N ALA A 305 -8.30 -26.48 3.11
CA ALA A 305 -7.78 -27.83 2.82
C ALA A 305 -8.85 -28.94 2.84
N GLY A 306 -9.98 -28.71 3.52
CA GLY A 306 -11.09 -29.66 3.61
C GLY A 306 -11.86 -29.87 2.29
N GLY A 307 -11.62 -29.03 1.28
CA GLY A 307 -12.32 -29.10 0.00
C GLY A 307 -13.72 -28.50 0.07
N GLY A 308 -13.99 -27.54 -0.80
CA GLY A 308 -15.32 -27.01 -1.10
C GLY A 308 -15.45 -26.81 -2.60
N LEU A 309 -16.61 -27.05 -3.20
CA LEU A 309 -16.80 -26.77 -4.62
C LEU A 309 -17.25 -25.32 -4.80
N ALA A 310 -17.11 -24.82 -6.03
CA ALA A 310 -17.56 -23.48 -6.39
C ALA A 310 -19.09 -23.33 -6.20
N VAL A 311 -19.84 -24.38 -6.53
CA VAL A 311 -21.31 -24.42 -6.39
C VAL A 311 -21.76 -24.31 -4.94
N ASP A 312 -21.01 -24.88 -4.00
CA ASP A 312 -21.36 -24.87 -2.57
C ASP A 312 -21.23 -23.45 -1.99
N LEU A 313 -20.14 -22.74 -2.32
CA LEU A 313 -20.00 -21.34 -1.92
C LEU A 313 -21.06 -20.47 -2.59
N ALA A 314 -21.33 -20.65 -3.89
CA ALA A 314 -22.36 -19.89 -4.58
C ALA A 314 -23.74 -20.06 -3.95
N ALA A 315 -24.09 -21.28 -3.52
CA ALA A 315 -25.35 -21.57 -2.82
C ALA A 315 -25.40 -21.02 -1.38
N ALA A 316 -24.24 -20.86 -0.73
CA ALA A 316 -24.15 -20.34 0.63
C ALA A 316 -24.13 -18.80 0.71
N LEU A 317 -23.84 -18.11 -0.41
CA LEU A 317 -23.84 -16.65 -0.44
C LEU A 317 -25.27 -16.09 -0.38
N PRO A 318 -25.50 -14.92 0.26
CA PRO A 318 -26.80 -14.26 0.24
C PRO A 318 -27.19 -13.87 -1.19
N SER A 319 -28.50 -13.84 -1.50
CA SER A 319 -29.01 -13.67 -2.87
C SER A 319 -28.57 -12.38 -3.58
N ALA A 320 -28.20 -11.34 -2.84
CA ALA A 320 -27.73 -10.07 -3.39
C ALA A 320 -26.22 -10.06 -3.73
N TRP A 321 -25.50 -11.14 -3.47
CA TRP A 321 -24.07 -11.28 -3.73
C TRP A 321 -23.81 -12.15 -4.96
N TYR A 322 -22.95 -11.66 -5.86
CA TYR A 322 -22.60 -12.35 -7.10
C TYR A 322 -21.19 -12.93 -7.01
N PRO A 323 -21.02 -14.26 -7.06
CA PRO A 323 -19.70 -14.89 -7.03
C PRO A 323 -18.98 -14.77 -8.38
N GLY A 324 -17.67 -14.63 -8.32
CA GLY A 324 -16.71 -14.67 -9.42
C GLY A 324 -15.46 -15.47 -9.00
N TRP A 325 -14.79 -16.06 -9.97
CA TRP A 325 -13.76 -17.08 -9.73
C TRP A 325 -12.43 -16.70 -10.38
N PRO A 326 -11.58 -15.90 -9.71
CA PRO A 326 -10.25 -15.56 -10.23
C PRO A 326 -9.31 -16.78 -10.34
N SER A 327 -9.49 -17.80 -9.49
CA SER A 327 -8.73 -19.04 -9.54
C SER A 327 -9.52 -20.20 -8.90
N LEU A 328 -8.96 -21.41 -8.90
CA LEU A 328 -9.59 -22.59 -8.28
C LEU A 328 -9.69 -22.50 -6.75
N ASP A 329 -8.79 -21.73 -6.12
CA ASP A 329 -8.68 -21.63 -4.65
C ASP A 329 -9.09 -20.27 -4.10
N VAL A 330 -9.52 -19.35 -4.97
CA VAL A 330 -9.94 -17.99 -4.61
C VAL A 330 -11.25 -17.66 -5.28
N ALA A 331 -12.20 -17.16 -4.50
CA ALA A 331 -13.44 -16.59 -4.99
C ALA A 331 -13.56 -15.13 -4.57
N MET A 332 -14.20 -14.33 -5.42
CA MET A 332 -14.60 -12.97 -5.11
C MET A 332 -16.12 -12.88 -5.21
N ALA A 333 -16.80 -12.39 -4.19
CA ALA A 333 -18.21 -12.06 -4.27
C ALA A 333 -18.37 -10.54 -4.32
N SER A 334 -19.28 -10.02 -5.12
CA SER A 334 -19.56 -8.58 -5.19
C SER A 334 -21.04 -8.26 -4.99
N ARG A 335 -21.31 -7.09 -4.43
CA ARG A 335 -22.66 -6.55 -4.23
C ARG A 335 -22.62 -5.03 -4.29
N ASN A 336 -23.62 -4.44 -4.95
CA ASN A 336 -23.87 -3.02 -4.88
C ASN A 336 -24.99 -2.73 -3.87
N VAL A 337 -24.79 -1.74 -3.01
CA VAL A 337 -25.75 -1.26 -2.03
C VAL A 337 -26.12 0.17 -2.41
N GLY A 338 -27.24 0.32 -3.11
CA GLY A 338 -27.78 1.63 -3.48
C GLY A 338 -28.26 2.38 -2.25
N VAL A 339 -27.83 3.63 -2.08
CA VAL A 339 -28.23 4.48 -0.95
C VAL A 339 -28.40 5.91 -1.43
N GLU A 340 -29.58 6.48 -1.19
CA GLU A 340 -29.79 7.91 -1.35
C GLU A 340 -29.15 8.65 -0.17
N VAL A 341 -28.28 9.62 -0.48
CA VAL A 341 -27.55 10.39 0.53
C VAL A 341 -27.72 11.88 0.28
N PRO A 342 -27.77 12.69 1.35
CA PRO A 342 -27.81 14.14 1.19
C PRO A 342 -26.51 14.65 0.54
N THR A 343 -26.62 15.82 -0.08
CA THR A 343 -25.46 16.58 -0.55
C THR A 343 -24.88 17.44 0.58
N LEU A 344 -23.64 17.90 0.43
CA LEU A 344 -22.98 18.79 1.36
C LEU A 344 -23.81 20.06 1.64
N ARG A 345 -24.03 20.39 2.92
CA ARG A 345 -24.74 21.61 3.34
C ARG A 345 -23.74 22.59 3.95
N LEU A 346 -23.25 23.53 3.16
CA LEU A 346 -22.20 24.47 3.56
C LEU A 346 -22.53 25.26 4.84
N GLY A 347 -23.79 25.70 5.00
CA GLY A 347 -24.22 26.45 6.18
C GLY A 347 -24.33 25.63 7.47
N ALA A 348 -24.27 24.30 7.39
CA ALA A 348 -24.28 23.41 8.55
C ALA A 348 -22.87 22.92 8.93
N LEU A 349 -21.83 23.38 8.22
CA LEU A 349 -20.46 22.93 8.48
C LEU A 349 -19.90 23.57 9.75
N PRO A 350 -19.17 22.79 10.56
CA PRO A 350 -18.45 23.30 11.72
C PRO A 350 -17.42 24.36 11.29
N ARG A 351 -17.17 25.31 12.19
CA ARG A 351 -16.16 26.35 11.98
C ARG A 351 -14.84 25.88 12.56
N MET A 352 -13.81 25.79 11.72
CA MET A 352 -12.46 25.49 12.13
C MET A 352 -11.94 26.62 13.03
N GLN A 353 -11.62 26.29 14.28
CA GLN A 353 -10.91 27.17 15.19
C GLN A 353 -9.39 26.88 15.11
N PRO A 354 -8.53 27.92 15.03
CA PRO A 354 -7.09 27.72 15.04
C PRO A 354 -6.63 26.90 16.25
N GLY A 355 -5.95 25.78 15.99
CA GLY A 355 -5.39 24.91 17.04
C GLY A 355 -6.38 23.98 17.75
N ALA A 356 -7.68 24.01 17.41
CA ALA A 356 -8.67 23.11 17.98
C ALA A 356 -9.16 22.07 16.96
N ILE A 357 -9.55 20.89 17.47
CA ILE A 357 -10.33 19.89 16.74
C ILE A 357 -11.67 19.85 17.47
N GLU A 358 -12.75 20.30 16.81
CA GLU A 358 -14.07 20.42 17.44
C GLU A 358 -14.54 19.08 18.05
N ASP A 359 -14.18 17.97 17.41
CA ASP A 359 -14.53 16.61 17.83
C ASP A 359 -13.40 15.88 18.57
N ALA A 360 -12.41 16.59 19.13
CA ALA A 360 -11.27 15.98 19.81
C ALA A 360 -11.71 15.00 20.91
N ASP A 361 -12.61 15.43 21.79
CA ASP A 361 -13.07 14.64 22.93
C ASP A 361 -13.87 13.41 22.50
N ALA A 362 -14.70 13.58 21.47
CA ALA A 362 -15.47 12.52 20.84
C ALA A 362 -14.53 11.43 20.28
N LEU A 363 -13.54 11.83 19.47
CA LEU A 363 -12.54 10.93 18.92
C LEU A 363 -11.66 10.31 20.00
N GLN A 364 -11.30 11.05 21.05
CA GLN A 364 -10.52 10.56 22.19
C GLN A 364 -11.28 9.48 22.97
N ARG A 365 -12.59 9.67 23.23
CA ARG A 365 -13.42 8.64 23.87
C ARG A 365 -13.48 7.36 23.03
N MET A 366 -13.51 7.49 21.71
CA MET A 366 -13.51 6.33 20.81
C MET A 366 -12.19 5.55 20.83
N ARG A 367 -11.06 6.13 21.22
CA ARG A 367 -9.76 5.43 21.27
C ARG A 367 -9.76 4.21 22.20
N ALA A 368 -10.69 4.10 23.13
CA ALA A 368 -10.83 2.89 23.95
C ALA A 368 -11.40 1.69 23.16
N ALA A 369 -12.18 1.95 22.11
CA ALA A 369 -12.87 0.94 21.30
C ALA A 369 -12.19 0.67 19.95
N PHE A 370 -11.17 1.46 19.58
CA PHE A 370 -10.44 1.37 18.33
C PHE A 370 -8.93 1.31 18.61
N VAL A 371 -8.22 0.44 17.89
CA VAL A 371 -6.76 0.32 17.95
C VAL A 371 -6.08 1.60 17.46
N ASP A 372 -6.68 2.23 16.45
CA ASP A 372 -6.13 3.41 15.81
C ASP A 372 -7.25 4.38 15.40
N VAL A 373 -7.02 5.66 15.66
CA VAL A 373 -7.92 6.78 15.34
C VAL A 373 -7.03 7.91 14.85
N GLN A 374 -7.09 8.18 13.54
CA GLN A 374 -6.26 9.19 12.89
C GLN A 374 -7.12 10.26 12.24
N LEU A 375 -6.88 11.51 12.62
CA LEU A 375 -7.42 12.69 11.95
C LEU A 375 -6.27 13.43 11.25
N GLY A 376 -6.39 13.60 9.94
CA GLY A 376 -5.40 14.29 9.13
C GLY A 376 -5.38 15.80 9.37
N PRO A 377 -4.33 16.49 8.86
CA PRO A 377 -4.31 17.95 8.85
C PRO A 377 -5.43 18.51 7.94
N PRO A 378 -5.91 19.74 8.21
CA PRO A 378 -6.89 20.38 7.35
C PRO A 378 -6.28 20.65 5.97
N GLN A 379 -7.02 20.31 4.91
CA GLN A 379 -6.64 20.53 3.53
C GLN A 379 -7.69 21.44 2.86
N PRO A 380 -7.27 22.48 2.12
CA PRO A 380 -8.21 23.37 1.44
C PRO A 380 -8.95 22.62 0.34
N VAL A 381 -10.26 22.80 0.26
CA VAL A 381 -11.10 22.31 -0.83
C VAL A 381 -11.14 23.38 -1.91
N ALA A 382 -10.67 23.04 -3.11
CA ALA A 382 -10.66 23.97 -4.23
C ALA A 382 -12.10 24.23 -4.71
N VAL A 383 -12.52 25.50 -4.63
CA VAL A 383 -13.71 26.00 -5.31
C VAL A 383 -13.24 26.64 -6.60
N HIS A 384 -13.63 26.08 -7.75
CA HIS A 384 -13.25 26.64 -9.04
C HIS A 384 -13.84 28.04 -9.20
N ALA A 385 -12.97 29.00 -9.52
CA ALA A 385 -13.40 30.38 -9.77
C ALA A 385 -14.43 30.40 -10.92
N PRO A 386 -15.58 31.06 -10.73
CA PRO A 386 -16.50 31.29 -11.83
C PRO A 386 -15.82 32.14 -12.90
N MET A 387 -16.16 31.89 -14.16
CA MET A 387 -15.57 32.56 -15.31
C MET A 387 -16.56 33.56 -15.90
N THR A 388 -16.07 34.69 -16.40
CA THR A 388 -16.85 35.60 -17.25
C THR A 388 -17.15 34.95 -18.61
N PRO A 389 -18.06 35.50 -19.43
CA PRO A 389 -18.28 35.03 -20.81
C PRO A 389 -17.00 35.01 -21.66
N GLU A 390 -16.04 35.88 -21.36
CA GLU A 390 -14.74 35.99 -22.03
C GLU A 390 -13.71 34.96 -21.52
N GLY A 391 -14.09 34.12 -20.55
CA GLY A 391 -13.24 33.07 -20.00
C GLY A 391 -12.24 33.55 -18.94
N VAL A 392 -12.43 34.76 -18.40
CA VAL A 392 -11.58 35.31 -17.33
C VAL A 392 -12.13 34.88 -15.97
N GLY A 393 -11.26 34.43 -15.07
CA GLY A 393 -11.67 34.03 -13.72
C GLY A 393 -12.02 35.23 -12.84
N LEU A 394 -13.21 35.19 -12.23
CA LEU A 394 -13.65 36.24 -11.30
C LEU A 394 -12.82 36.22 -10.02
N PRO A 395 -12.41 37.39 -9.48
CA PRO A 395 -11.73 37.46 -8.20
C PRO A 395 -12.64 36.96 -7.09
N ARG A 396 -12.08 36.34 -6.06
CA ARG A 396 -12.84 35.84 -4.91
C ARG A 396 -13.26 37.01 -4.01
N PRO A 397 -14.57 37.22 -3.76
CA PRO A 397 -15.05 38.21 -2.81
C PRO A 397 -14.54 37.97 -1.38
N GLU A 398 -14.32 39.07 -0.65
CA GLU A 398 -14.08 39.04 0.78
C GLU A 398 -15.30 38.50 1.56
N GLY A 399 -15.03 37.91 2.72
CA GLY A 399 -16.04 37.32 3.61
C GLY A 399 -16.59 35.95 3.18
N LEU A 400 -16.18 35.39 2.05
CA LEU A 400 -16.54 34.01 1.69
C LEU A 400 -15.71 33.02 2.52
N PRO A 401 -16.35 32.03 3.19
CA PRO A 401 -15.62 31.08 4.04
C PRO A 401 -14.69 30.20 3.21
N GLY A 402 -13.47 29.97 3.69
CA GLY A 402 -12.61 28.92 3.17
C GLY A 402 -13.22 27.56 3.50
N LEU A 403 -13.28 26.66 2.52
CA LEU A 403 -13.73 25.28 2.75
C LEU A 403 -12.52 24.38 2.95
N TYR A 404 -12.55 23.55 3.99
CA TYR A 404 -11.49 22.63 4.35
C TYR A 404 -12.04 21.22 4.52
N MET A 405 -11.17 20.23 4.36
CA MET A 405 -11.46 18.85 4.68
C MET A 405 -10.34 18.20 5.48
N ARG A 406 -10.69 17.23 6.32
CA ARG A 406 -9.75 16.37 7.04
C ARG A 406 -10.07 14.92 6.75
N SER A 407 -9.05 14.10 6.50
CA SER A 407 -9.22 12.64 6.42
C SER A 407 -9.37 12.07 7.82
N LEU A 408 -10.38 11.23 8.04
CA LEU A 408 -10.56 10.46 9.26
C LEU A 408 -10.37 8.97 8.93
N ARG A 409 -9.52 8.29 9.70
CA ARG A 409 -9.34 6.84 9.62
C ARG A 409 -9.49 6.20 10.99
N LEU A 410 -10.25 5.13 11.04
CA LEU A 410 -10.53 4.36 12.24
C LEU A 410 -10.20 2.90 11.98
N ARG A 411 -9.41 2.28 12.86
CA ARG A 411 -9.14 0.84 12.82
C ARG A 411 -9.47 0.21 14.17
N GLY A 412 -10.30 -0.82 14.17
CA GLY A 412 -10.73 -1.46 15.40
C GLY A 412 -11.53 -2.73 15.17
N PRO A 413 -12.02 -3.37 16.24
CA PRO A 413 -12.90 -4.52 16.13
C PRO A 413 -14.14 -4.21 15.31
N TRP A 414 -14.59 -5.17 14.49
CA TRP A 414 -15.85 -5.05 13.75
C TRP A 414 -16.99 -4.62 14.69
N ARG A 415 -17.17 -5.32 15.81
CA ARG A 415 -18.19 -5.00 16.84
C ARG A 415 -18.21 -3.55 17.38
N SER A 416 -17.17 -2.74 17.18
CA SER A 416 -17.10 -1.36 17.65
C SER A 416 -17.80 -0.35 16.74
N ALA A 417 -18.16 -0.71 15.50
CA ALA A 417 -18.74 0.26 14.55
C ALA A 417 -20.10 0.87 14.91
N PRO A 418 -21.00 0.20 15.66
CA PRO A 418 -22.22 0.87 16.12
C PRO A 418 -21.94 2.14 16.95
N LEU A 419 -20.76 2.28 17.57
CA LEU A 419 -20.35 3.48 18.30
C LEU A 419 -20.14 4.70 17.39
N LEU A 420 -19.96 4.50 16.08
CA LEU A 420 -19.73 5.58 15.11
C LEU A 420 -20.93 6.50 14.98
N ASP A 421 -22.13 5.93 14.98
CA ASP A 421 -23.37 6.70 14.82
C ASP A 421 -23.61 7.60 16.04
N ALA A 422 -23.28 7.12 17.24
CA ALA A 422 -23.47 7.86 18.48
C ALA A 422 -22.53 9.07 18.63
N VAL A 423 -21.36 9.05 17.97
CA VAL A 423 -20.30 10.04 18.19
C VAL A 423 -20.08 10.98 17.00
N LEU A 424 -20.26 10.49 15.77
CA LEU A 424 -19.88 11.19 14.54
C LEU A 424 -21.07 11.46 13.60
N HIS A 425 -22.28 11.50 14.15
CA HIS A 425 -23.53 11.59 13.41
C HIS A 425 -23.51 12.73 12.35
N GLU A 426 -23.71 12.37 11.08
CA GLU A 426 -23.73 13.26 9.90
C GLU A 426 -22.51 14.18 9.67
N ARG A 427 -21.45 14.10 10.49
CA ARG A 427 -20.24 14.93 10.36
C ARG A 427 -19.23 14.39 9.36
N VAL A 428 -19.26 13.08 9.14
CA VAL A 428 -18.28 12.36 8.32
C VAL A 428 -18.95 11.86 7.05
N ALA A 429 -18.39 12.21 5.90
CA ALA A 429 -18.68 11.54 4.65
C ALA A 429 -17.79 10.29 4.53
N TRP A 430 -18.36 9.12 4.84
CA TRP A 430 -17.65 7.85 4.79
C TRP A 430 -17.37 7.42 3.35
N ARG A 431 -16.14 6.95 3.09
CA ARG A 431 -15.66 6.62 1.74
C ARG A 431 -15.26 5.17 1.59
N ARG A 432 -14.78 4.53 2.67
CA ARG A 432 -14.31 3.15 2.64
C ARG A 432 -14.65 2.44 3.95
N LEU A 433 -15.02 1.17 3.81
CA LEU A 433 -15.17 0.22 4.90
C LEU A 433 -14.45 -1.06 4.48
N ALA A 434 -13.54 -1.58 5.28
CA ALA A 434 -12.88 -2.85 5.01
C ALA A 434 -12.88 -3.73 6.25
N LEU A 435 -13.23 -5.00 6.07
CA LEU A 435 -13.17 -6.07 7.06
C LEU A 435 -11.98 -6.98 6.73
N GLN A 436 -11.14 -7.22 7.74
CA GLN A 436 -10.09 -8.21 7.70
C GLN A 436 -10.40 -9.30 8.71
N ILE A 437 -10.29 -10.56 8.29
CA ILE A 437 -10.45 -11.72 9.16
C ILE A 437 -9.08 -12.33 9.43
N ASP A 438 -8.71 -12.37 10.70
CA ASP A 438 -7.55 -13.11 11.20
C ASP A 438 -8.02 -14.17 12.20
N PRO A 439 -8.16 -15.44 11.77
CA PRO A 439 -8.63 -16.51 12.65
C PRO A 439 -7.64 -16.85 13.77
N ALA A 440 -6.37 -16.42 13.66
CA ALA A 440 -5.34 -16.66 14.68
C ALA A 440 -5.31 -15.57 15.77
N ALA A 441 -6.03 -14.46 15.59
CA ALA A 441 -6.03 -13.35 16.54
C ALA A 441 -6.70 -13.74 17.87
N ARG A 442 -6.08 -13.33 18.99
CA ARG A 442 -6.65 -13.49 20.33
C ARG A 442 -7.57 -12.29 20.63
N PRO A 443 -8.88 -12.49 20.86
CA PRO A 443 -9.78 -11.37 21.12
C PRO A 443 -9.42 -10.64 22.42
N GLY A 444 -9.36 -9.31 22.35
CA GLY A 444 -9.16 -8.41 23.50
C GLY A 444 -10.17 -7.26 23.43
N LEU A 445 -9.98 -6.18 24.22
CA LEU A 445 -10.88 -5.01 24.17
C LEU A 445 -10.84 -4.33 22.78
N ALA A 446 -9.64 -4.04 22.28
CA ALA A 446 -9.41 -3.43 20.97
C ALA A 446 -9.00 -4.44 19.88
N GLU A 447 -8.74 -5.70 20.22
CA GLU A 447 -8.34 -6.75 19.28
C GLU A 447 -9.49 -7.73 19.01
N SER A 448 -9.55 -8.28 17.80
CA SER A 448 -10.63 -9.16 17.36
C SER A 448 -10.16 -9.98 16.16
N ALA A 449 -10.71 -11.18 16.01
CA ALA A 449 -10.55 -11.94 14.77
C ALA A 449 -11.15 -11.23 13.54
N ALA A 450 -12.09 -10.30 13.77
CA ALA A 450 -12.67 -9.44 12.75
C ALA A 450 -12.30 -7.98 13.03
N MET A 451 -11.44 -7.40 12.19
CA MET A 451 -10.98 -6.02 12.28
C MET A 451 -11.54 -5.18 11.14
N ALA A 452 -12.12 -4.04 11.49
CA ALA A 452 -12.59 -3.03 10.56
C ALA A 452 -11.54 -1.93 10.35
N ASP A 453 -11.41 -1.47 9.11
CA ASP A 453 -10.69 -0.27 8.70
C ASP A 453 -11.68 0.64 7.96
N ILE A 454 -11.96 1.80 8.52
CA ILE A 454 -13.03 2.70 8.10
C ILE A 454 -12.41 4.06 7.80
N GLU A 455 -12.71 4.62 6.64
CA GLU A 455 -12.20 5.91 6.20
C GLU A 455 -13.33 6.83 5.77
N GLY A 456 -13.18 8.10 6.11
CA GLY A 456 -14.10 9.16 5.73
C GLY A 456 -13.42 10.52 5.69
N VAL A 457 -14.20 11.54 5.37
CA VAL A 457 -13.76 12.93 5.38
C VAL A 457 -14.70 13.80 6.19
N VAL A 458 -14.13 14.70 6.99
CA VAL A 458 -14.84 15.75 7.72
C VAL A 458 -14.70 17.04 6.94
N TYR A 459 -15.79 17.76 6.72
CA TYR A 459 -15.78 19.08 6.06
C TYR A 459 -15.93 20.18 7.11
N GLU A 460 -15.13 21.24 6.96
CA GLU A 460 -15.06 22.36 7.90
C GLU A 460 -15.02 23.69 7.13
N THR A 461 -15.42 24.79 7.77
CA THR A 461 -15.31 26.14 7.22
C THR A 461 -14.35 26.99 8.03
N GLN A 462 -13.59 27.88 7.37
CA GLN A 462 -12.79 28.90 8.04
C GLN A 462 -13.29 30.27 7.60
N GLN A 463 -13.62 31.13 8.55
CA GLN A 463 -13.85 32.53 8.25
C GLN A 463 -12.47 33.23 8.20
N HIS A 464 -12.20 33.96 7.11
CA HIS A 464 -11.13 34.95 7.13
C HIS A 464 -11.69 36.16 7.87
N ASP A 465 -11.08 36.48 9.01
CA ASP A 465 -11.31 37.75 9.71
C ASP A 465 -10.66 38.91 8.95
#